data_AF-Q0PMX5-F1
#
_entry.id   AF-Q0PMX5-F1
#
_cell.length_a   1.000
_cell.length_b   1.000
_cell.length_c   1.000
_cell.angle_alpha   90.00
_cell.angle_beta   90.00
_cell.angle_gamma   90.00
#
_symmetry.space_group_name_H-M   'P 1'
#
loop_
_entity.id
_entity.type
_entity.pdbx_description
1 polymer ?
#
loop_
_entity_poly.entity_id
_entity_poly.type
_entity_poly.pdbx_seq_one_letter_code
_entity_poly.pdbx_strand_id
1 'polypeptide(L)'
;GSLKIAAVKAPGFGDRRKAMLEDIAILTGGQVISEEQGFTMENISLDMLGTAEKVTIDKDNTTIVNGGGDEAKIKGRVAQIKAQMETSTSDYDKEKLQERLAKLA
;
A
#
# COMPACT_ATOMS: atom_id res chain seq x y z
N GLY A 1 -25.94 9.41 -11.31
CA GLY A 1 -24.47 9.32 -11.41
C GLY A 1 -24.10 7.90 -11.70
N SER A 2 -23.52 7.62 -12.86
CA SER A 2 -23.29 6.26 -13.37
C SER A 2 -22.05 5.57 -12.77
N LEU A 3 -21.15 6.31 -12.13
CA LEU A 3 -19.89 5.80 -11.57
C LEU A 3 -19.69 6.31 -10.14
N LYS A 4 -19.37 5.39 -9.22
CA LYS A 4 -18.98 5.71 -7.84
C LYS A 4 -17.45 5.70 -7.76
N ILE A 5 -16.84 6.86 -7.96
CA ILE A 5 -15.38 7.01 -8.02
C ILE A 5 -14.93 8.06 -7.00
N ALA A 6 -13.80 7.80 -6.34
CA ALA A 6 -13.07 8.76 -5.53
C ALA A 6 -11.57 8.64 -5.84
N ALA A 7 -10.85 9.76 -5.83
CA ALA A 7 -9.41 9.80 -6.08
C ALA A 7 -8.71 10.50 -4.92
N VAL A 8 -7.64 9.88 -4.42
CA VAL A 8 -6.80 10.40 -3.34
C VAL A 8 -5.34 10.35 -3.74
N LYS A 9 -4.53 11.25 -3.18
CA LYS A 9 -3.09 11.25 -3.45
C LYS A 9 -2.43 10.06 -2.75
N ALA A 10 -1.45 9.46 -3.43
CA ALA A 10 -0.62 8.43 -2.82
C ALA A 10 0.10 8.97 -1.57
N PRO A 11 0.17 8.19 -0.47
CA PRO A 11 0.79 8.64 0.76
C PRO A 11 2.31 8.77 0.62
N GLY A 12 2.88 9.79 1.26
CA GLY A 12 4.34 10.01 1.30
C GLY A 12 4.94 10.62 0.03
N PHE A 13 6.28 10.60 -0.03
CA PHE A 13 7.07 11.21 -1.09
C PHE A 13 8.29 10.34 -1.46
N GLY A 14 8.78 10.46 -2.70
CA GLY A 14 9.97 9.73 -3.18
C GLY A 14 9.85 8.21 -3.05
N ASP A 15 10.92 7.55 -2.64
CA ASP A 15 10.97 6.09 -2.50
C ASP A 15 10.02 5.57 -1.42
N ARG A 16 9.73 6.37 -0.38
CA ARG A 16 8.74 6.02 0.64
C ARG A 16 7.34 5.90 0.04
N ARG A 17 7.00 6.73 -0.95
CA ARG A 17 5.71 6.63 -1.66
C ARG A 17 5.61 5.30 -2.40
N LYS A 18 6.66 4.88 -3.11
CA LYS A 18 6.70 3.60 -3.83
C LYS A 18 6.51 2.43 -2.85
N ALA A 19 7.25 2.45 -1.75
CA ALA A 19 7.17 1.41 -0.72
C ALA A 19 5.78 1.34 -0.05
N MET A 20 5.14 2.49 0.22
CA MET A 20 3.78 2.52 0.78
C MET A 20 2.70 2.13 -0.24
N LEU A 21 2.89 2.45 -1.53
CA LEU A 21 2.00 1.98 -2.59
C LEU A 21 2.08 0.46 -2.75
N GLU A 22 3.27 -0.12 -2.65
CA GLU A 22 3.45 -1.57 -2.60
C GLU A 22 2.74 -2.19 -1.40
N ASP A 23 2.82 -1.55 -0.22
CA ASP A 23 2.12 -2.02 0.98
C ASP A 23 0.61 -2.08 0.75
N ILE A 24 0.03 -1.04 0.14
CA ILE A 24 -1.41 -0.99 -0.22
C ILE A 24 -1.75 -2.04 -1.28
N ALA A 25 -0.91 -2.21 -2.30
CA ALA A 25 -1.08 -3.23 -3.33
C ALA A 25 -1.09 -4.64 -2.72
N ILE A 26 -0.14 -4.95 -1.83
CA ILE A 26 -0.10 -6.23 -1.13
C ILE A 26 -1.33 -6.44 -0.24
N LEU A 27 -1.74 -5.39 0.50
CA LEU A 27 -2.92 -5.44 1.38
C LEU A 27 -4.22 -5.70 0.60
N THR A 28 -4.35 -5.08 -0.58
CA THR A 28 -5.57 -5.15 -1.40
C THR A 28 -5.53 -6.23 -2.47
N GLY A 29 -4.38 -6.88 -2.68
CA GLY A 29 -4.17 -7.84 -3.76
C GLY A 29 -3.96 -7.22 -5.14
N GLY A 30 -3.80 -5.89 -5.22
CA GLY A 30 -3.55 -5.18 -6.48
C GLY A 30 -2.07 -5.12 -6.86
N GLN A 31 -1.79 -4.43 -7.96
CA GLN A 31 -0.44 -4.16 -8.46
C GLN A 31 -0.23 -2.66 -8.64
N VAL A 32 0.95 -2.17 -8.22
CA VAL A 32 1.31 -0.76 -8.42
C VAL A 32 1.64 -0.55 -9.90
N ILE A 33 0.86 0.28 -10.57
CA ILE A 33 1.11 0.68 -11.95
C ILE A 33 2.18 1.78 -11.95
N SER A 34 3.35 1.47 -12.50
CA SER A 34 4.46 2.41 -12.64
C SER A 34 5.10 2.28 -14.03
N GLU A 35 5.35 3.41 -14.66
CA GLU A 35 6.07 3.48 -15.94
C GLU A 35 7.50 2.92 -15.82
N GLU A 36 8.14 3.04 -14.64
CA GLU A 36 9.46 2.46 -14.40
C GLU A 36 9.47 0.92 -14.46
N GLN A 37 8.33 0.29 -14.16
CA GLN A 37 8.15 -1.16 -14.27
C GLN A 37 7.63 -1.57 -15.65
N GLY A 38 7.53 -0.64 -16.60
CA GLY A 38 7.05 -0.89 -17.96
C GLY A 38 5.53 -0.99 -18.11
N PHE A 39 4.76 -0.64 -17.07
CA PHE A 39 3.31 -0.59 -17.18
C PHE A 39 2.85 0.72 -17.80
N THR A 40 1.95 0.62 -18.78
CA THR A 40 1.24 1.76 -19.38
C THR A 40 -0.21 1.75 -18.94
N MET A 41 -0.84 2.93 -18.89
CA MET A 41 -2.28 3.06 -18.56
C MET A 41 -3.19 2.25 -19.50
N GLU A 42 -2.72 1.97 -20.71
CA GLU A 42 -3.42 1.23 -21.75
C GLU A 42 -3.45 -0.29 -21.51
N ASN A 43 -2.49 -0.80 -20.72
CA ASN A 43 -2.33 -2.25 -20.46
C ASN A 43 -2.85 -2.67 -19.08
N ILE A 44 -3.60 -1.82 -18.40
CA ILE A 44 -4.16 -2.14 -17.07
C ILE A 44 -5.33 -3.12 -17.23
N SER A 45 -5.27 -4.27 -16.57
CA SER A 45 -6.39 -5.20 -16.46
C SER A 45 -7.08 -5.08 -15.09
N LEU A 46 -8.31 -5.58 -15.00
CA LEU A 46 -9.06 -5.60 -13.73
C LEU A 46 -8.35 -6.41 -12.63
N ASP A 47 -7.56 -7.39 -13.04
CA ASP A 47 -6.78 -8.27 -12.16
C ASP A 47 -5.64 -7.53 -11.45
N MET A 48 -5.23 -6.36 -11.97
CA MET A 48 -4.24 -5.48 -11.35
C MET A 48 -4.86 -4.56 -10.29
N LEU A 49 -6.20 -4.44 -10.25
CA LEU A 49 -6.89 -3.59 -9.30
C LEU A 49 -7.07 -4.32 -7.97
N GLY A 50 -6.69 -3.65 -6.88
CA GLY A 50 -6.91 -4.16 -5.54
C GLY A 50 -8.37 -4.15 -5.13
N THR A 51 -8.72 -5.02 -4.19
CA THR A 51 -10.05 -5.11 -3.57
C THR A 51 -9.97 -4.84 -2.08
N ALA A 52 -11.05 -4.29 -1.52
CA ALA A 52 -11.20 -4.10 -0.08
C ALA A 52 -12.69 -4.11 0.28
N GLU A 53 -13.02 -4.55 1.49
CA GLU A 53 -14.40 -4.59 1.98
C GLU A 53 -14.98 -3.18 2.15
N LYS A 54 -14.17 -2.26 2.69
CA LYS A 54 -14.61 -0.88 2.95
C LYS A 54 -13.46 0.10 2.77
N VAL A 55 -13.74 1.19 2.06
CA VAL A 55 -12.83 2.34 1.93
C VAL A 55 -13.56 3.58 2.42
N THR A 56 -13.00 4.22 3.45
CA THR A 56 -13.50 5.50 3.99
C THR A 56 -12.50 6.59 3.63
N ILE A 57 -12.98 7.67 3.02
CA ILE A 57 -12.16 8.82 2.64
C ILE A 57 -12.75 10.05 3.33
N ASP A 58 -11.95 10.66 4.19
CA ASP A 58 -12.25 11.92 4.86
C ASP A 58 -11.43 13.05 4.22
N LYS A 59 -11.60 14.28 4.72
CA LYS A 59 -10.88 15.46 4.22
C LYS A 59 -9.35 15.27 4.24
N ASP A 60 -8.85 14.60 5.27
CA ASP A 60 -7.41 14.51 5.55
C ASP A 60 -6.89 13.06 5.52
N ASN A 61 -7.76 12.05 5.57
CA ASN A 61 -7.38 10.65 5.77
C ASN A 61 -8.08 9.69 4.80
N THR A 62 -7.42 8.57 4.52
CA THR A 62 -8.00 7.43 3.79
C THR A 62 -7.76 6.16 4.59
N THR A 63 -8.83 5.42 4.85
CA THR A 63 -8.80 4.16 5.60
C THR A 63 -9.33 3.05 4.72
N ILE A 64 -8.51 2.01 4.54
CA ILE A 64 -8.85 0.80 3.80
C ILE A 64 -9.01 -0.32 4.83
N VAL A 65 -10.17 -0.97 4.86
CA VAL A 65 -10.51 -2.02 5.82
C VAL A 65 -10.75 -3.32 5.06
N ASN A 66 -10.16 -4.41 5.57
CA ASN A 66 -10.23 -5.76 5.02
C ASN A 66 -9.91 -5.78 3.52
N GLY A 67 -8.64 -5.50 3.20
CA GLY A 67 -8.12 -5.67 1.85
C GLY A 67 -8.17 -7.15 1.43
N GLY A 68 -8.50 -7.42 0.17
CA GLY A 68 -8.60 -8.78 -0.39
C GLY A 68 -7.25 -9.40 -0.78
N GLY A 69 -6.16 -8.92 -0.17
CA GLY A 69 -4.82 -9.44 -0.40
C GLY A 69 -4.60 -10.81 0.23
N ASP A 70 -3.60 -11.52 -0.29
CA ASP A 70 -3.19 -12.83 0.24
C ASP A 70 -2.49 -12.66 1.60
N GLU A 71 -3.03 -13.31 2.64
CA GLU A 71 -2.45 -13.31 3.99
C GLU A 71 -0.97 -13.71 4.00
N ALA A 72 -0.54 -14.63 3.12
CA ALA A 72 0.85 -15.05 3.06
C ALA A 72 1.76 -13.90 2.59
N LYS A 73 1.30 -13.12 1.59
CA LYS A 73 2.02 -11.94 1.09
C LYS A 73 2.05 -10.83 2.14
N ILE A 74 0.94 -10.60 2.85
CA ILE A 74 0.86 -9.61 3.93
C ILE A 74 1.82 -9.99 5.06
N LYS A 75 1.80 -11.24 5.53
CA LYS A 75 2.73 -11.74 6.56
C LYS A 75 4.18 -11.62 6.11
N GLY A 76 4.48 -11.93 4.84
CA GLY A 76 5.80 -11.75 4.25
C GLY A 76 6.25 -10.29 4.26
N ARG A 77 5.37 -9.35 3.91
CA ARG A 77 5.67 -7.91 3.94
C ARG A 77 5.89 -7.39 5.36
N VAL A 78 5.06 -7.82 6.31
CA VAL A 78 5.22 -7.49 7.74
C VAL A 78 6.56 -8.03 8.26
N ALA A 79 6.95 -9.25 7.90
CA ALA A 79 8.23 -9.84 8.29
C ALA A 79 9.42 -9.05 7.72
N GLN A 80 9.35 -8.61 6.45
CA GLN A 80 10.38 -7.76 5.85
C GLN A 80 10.54 -6.43 6.60
N ILE A 81 9.43 -5.78 6.94
CA ILE A 81 9.47 -4.51 7.69
C ILE A 81 10.03 -4.74 9.10
N LYS A 82 9.66 -5.85 9.76
CA LYS A 82 10.24 -6.21 11.07
C LYS A 82 11.75 -6.43 11.01
N ALA A 83 12.23 -7.18 10.03
CA ALA A 83 13.67 -7.36 9.83
C ALA A 83 14.39 -6.03 9.59
N GLN A 84 13.80 -5.13 8.79
CA GLN A 84 14.36 -3.78 8.58
C GLN A 84 14.44 -2.97 9.87
N MET A 85 13.44 -3.06 10.76
CA MET A 85 13.47 -2.40 12.07
C MET A 85 14.59 -2.92 12.96
N GLU A 86 14.83 -4.23 12.94
CA GLU A 86 15.91 -4.86 13.74
C GLU A 86 17.30 -4.46 13.24
N THR A 87 17.47 -4.35 11.92
CA THR A 87 18.74 -3.93 11.32
C THR A 87 19.00 -2.42 11.40
N SER A 88 17.96 -1.62 11.68
CA SER A 88 18.10 -0.17 11.78
C SER A 88 18.65 0.22 13.15
N THR A 89 19.65 1.11 13.16
CA THR A 89 20.23 1.70 14.37
C THR A 89 19.62 3.05 14.72
N SER A 90 18.76 3.59 13.85
CA SER A 90 18.14 4.90 13.98
C SER A 90 16.73 4.78 14.55
N ASP A 91 16.47 5.44 15.68
CA ASP A 91 15.15 5.45 16.31
C ASP A 91 14.08 6.14 15.44
N TYR A 92 14.49 7.14 14.65
CA TYR A 92 13.63 7.78 13.66
C TYR A 92 13.16 6.79 12.58
N ASP A 93 14.08 5.96 12.07
CA ASP A 93 13.73 4.98 11.03
C ASP A 93 12.87 3.85 11.60
N LYS A 94 13.14 3.42 12.84
CA LYS A 94 12.29 2.46 13.56
C LYS A 94 10.87 2.99 13.72
N GLU A 95 10.70 4.23 14.15
CA GLU A 95 9.37 4.86 14.28
C GLU A 95 8.63 4.88 12.94
N LYS A 96 9.33 5.22 11.85
CA LYS A 96 8.74 5.26 10.50
C LYS A 96 8.43 3.89 9.91
N LEU A 97 9.20 2.87 10.25
CA LEU A 97 8.89 1.48 9.87
C LEU A 97 7.73 0.92 10.71
N GLN A 98 7.65 1.29 12.00
CA GLN A 98 6.56 0.91 12.88
C GLN A 98 5.22 1.54 12.43
N GLU A 99 5.22 2.80 11.97
CA GLU A 99 4.05 3.42 11.33
C GLU A 99 3.57 2.64 10.10
N ARG A 100 4.48 2.08 9.31
CA ARG A 100 4.11 1.24 8.14
C ARG A 100 3.56 -0.11 8.56
N LEU A 101 4.19 -0.73 9.55
CA LEU A 101 3.74 -2.01 10.10
C LEU A 101 2.33 -1.89 10.68
N ALA A 102 2.05 -0.81 11.42
CA ALA A 102 0.73 -0.54 12.00
C ALA A 102 -0.36 -0.28 10.95
N LYS A 103 -0.01 0.02 9.69
CA LYS A 103 -0.97 0.19 8.59
C LYS A 103 -1.24 -1.11 7.83
N LEU A 104 -0.42 -2.15 8.05
CA LEU A 104 -0.51 -3.46 7.42
C LEU A 104 -1.09 -4.54 8.35
N ALA A 105 -1.06 -4.29 9.67
CA ALA A 105 -1.66 -5.13 10.71
C ALA A 105 -3.06 -4.62 11.07
#